data_AF-A0A392MUB7-F1
#
_entry.id   AF-A0A392MUB7-F1
#
_cell.length_a   1.000
_cell.length_b   1.000
_cell.length_c   1.000
_cell.angle_alpha   90.00
_cell.angle_beta   90.00
_cell.angle_gamma   90.00
#
_symmetry.space_group_name_H-M   'P 1'
#
loop_
_entity.id
_entity.type
_entity.pdbx_description
1 polymer ?
#
loop_
_entity_poly.entity_id
_entity_poly.type
_entity_poly.pdbx_seq_one_letter_code
_entity_poly.pdbx_strand_id
1 'polypeptide(L)'
;MKTNKWNNTIGAFVNVEASGTGGPDLVCQSGPSSWPSNIYAEAAIYPMATSAAQDVFPIIPGDTDYRIFSEDYGSIPGLDIIFLLGGYFYHTSFDTVEQLLPGSIQARGENLFSIIKAFSNSSKLQNTYQTNYSEARASLFNEERAIFFDYLSWFM
;
A
#
# COMPACT_ATOMS: atom_id res chain seq x y z
N MET A 1 2.67 -0.14 17.35
CA MET A 1 1.63 0.77 17.88
C MET A 1 1.58 0.88 19.41
N LYS A 2 1.65 -0.21 20.19
CA LYS A 2 1.42 -0.15 21.65
C LYS A 2 2.49 0.56 22.50
N THR A 3 3.77 0.41 22.15
CA THR A 3 4.89 0.84 23.02
C THR A 3 5.87 1.81 22.36
N ASN A 4 5.72 2.07 21.05
CA ASN A 4 6.64 2.92 20.30
C ASN A 4 6.32 4.39 20.55
N LYS A 5 7.35 5.20 20.87
CA LYS A 5 7.24 6.65 21.11
C LYS A 5 6.66 7.47 19.94
N TRP A 6 6.70 6.93 18.71
CA TRP A 6 6.21 7.59 17.50
C TRP A 6 4.78 7.20 17.13
N ASN A 7 4.12 6.32 17.89
CA ASN A 7 2.77 5.84 17.58
C ASN A 7 1.79 6.99 17.30
N ASN A 8 1.82 8.06 18.10
CA ASN A 8 0.93 9.22 17.99
C ASN A 8 1.42 10.29 17.00
N THR A 9 2.40 9.97 16.15
CA THR A 9 2.98 10.90 15.16
C THR A 9 2.90 10.38 13.73
N ILE A 10 2.28 9.23 13.52
CA ILE A 10 2.18 8.60 12.21
C ILE A 10 1.13 9.34 11.37
N GLY A 11 1.54 9.85 10.21
CA GLY A 11 0.65 10.52 9.27
C GLY A 11 0.25 9.67 8.06
N ALA A 12 1.09 8.70 7.70
CA ALA A 12 0.78 7.71 6.68
C ALA A 12 1.69 6.49 6.84
N PHE A 13 1.37 5.40 6.14
CA PHE A 13 2.20 4.22 6.08
C PHE A 13 2.24 3.59 4.68
N VAL A 14 3.29 2.81 4.41
CA VAL A 14 3.39 1.96 3.23
C VAL A 14 3.78 0.58 3.74
N ASN A 15 2.89 -0.39 3.57
CA ASN A 15 3.16 -1.79 3.86
C ASN A 15 3.70 -2.47 2.60
N VAL A 16 4.75 -3.28 2.75
CA VAL A 16 5.45 -3.90 1.62
C VAL A 16 5.57 -5.40 1.87
N GLU A 17 4.85 -6.16 1.07
CA GLU A 17 4.67 -7.60 1.22
C GLU A 17 5.16 -8.39 0.01
N ALA A 18 5.24 -9.71 0.20
CA ALA A 18 5.51 -10.66 -0.86
C ALA A 18 4.72 -11.95 -0.59
N SER A 19 3.91 -12.38 -1.57
CA SER A 19 3.35 -13.72 -1.60
C SER A 19 3.76 -14.42 -2.89
N GLY A 20 5.04 -14.28 -3.22
CA GLY A 20 5.67 -14.77 -4.43
C GLY A 20 7.16 -14.46 -4.41
N THR A 21 7.81 -14.61 -5.55
CA THR A 21 9.25 -14.36 -5.73
C THR A 21 9.55 -13.22 -6.70
N GLY A 22 8.53 -12.53 -7.22
CA GLY A 22 8.73 -11.26 -7.92
C GLY A 22 7.53 -10.79 -8.72
N GLY A 23 7.81 -10.00 -9.74
CA GLY A 23 6.80 -9.30 -10.54
C GLY A 23 6.64 -7.84 -10.14
N PRO A 24 5.64 -7.15 -10.70
CA PRO A 24 5.34 -5.76 -10.36
C PRO A 24 4.81 -5.66 -8.93
N ASP A 25 5.07 -4.52 -8.31
CA ASP A 25 4.51 -4.13 -7.01
C ASP A 25 3.04 -3.72 -7.19
N LEU A 26 2.13 -4.66 -6.94
CA LEU A 26 0.68 -4.44 -6.99
C LEU A 26 0.21 -3.76 -5.70
N VAL A 27 -0.40 -2.59 -5.82
CA VAL A 27 -1.20 -2.01 -4.74
C VAL A 27 -2.49 -2.81 -4.62
N CYS A 28 -2.60 -3.60 -3.56
CA CYS A 28 -3.79 -4.39 -3.29
C CYS A 28 -4.77 -3.68 -2.36
N GLN A 29 -4.29 -2.80 -1.48
CA GLN A 29 -5.15 -1.98 -0.64
C GLN A 29 -4.65 -0.53 -0.54
N SER A 30 -5.57 0.42 -0.44
CA SER A 30 -5.31 1.84 -0.23
C SER A 30 -6.50 2.49 0.46
N GLY A 31 -6.23 3.41 1.37
CA GLY A 31 -7.29 4.12 2.07
C GLY A 31 -6.78 4.87 3.29
N PRO A 32 -7.67 5.43 4.12
CA PRO A 32 -9.14 5.40 3.94
C PRO A 32 -9.66 6.37 2.86
N SER A 33 -8.88 7.40 2.48
CA SER A 33 -9.20 8.34 1.40
C SER A 33 -8.43 8.04 0.11
N SER A 34 -8.77 8.71 -1.00
CA SER A 34 -8.08 8.59 -2.30
C SER A 34 -6.61 9.05 -2.32
N TRP A 35 -6.16 9.90 -1.39
CA TRP A 35 -4.86 10.57 -1.53
C TRP A 35 -3.64 9.64 -1.59
N PRO A 36 -3.56 8.51 -0.84
CA PRO A 36 -2.44 7.57 -0.97
C PRO A 36 -2.36 6.98 -2.39
N SER A 37 -3.51 6.59 -2.98
CA SER A 37 -3.58 6.11 -4.36
C SER A 37 -3.22 7.18 -5.37
N ASN A 38 -3.61 8.44 -5.15
CA ASN A 38 -3.26 9.55 -6.05
C ASN A 38 -1.74 9.79 -6.04
N ILE A 39 -1.12 9.78 -4.86
CA ILE A 39 0.34 9.88 -4.77
C ILE A 39 1.01 8.69 -5.47
N TYR A 40 0.49 7.47 -5.30
CA TYR A 40 1.02 6.31 -6.01
C TYR A 40 0.93 6.48 -7.53
N ALA A 41 -0.24 6.86 -8.05
CA ALA A 41 -0.48 7.05 -9.47
C ALA A 41 0.41 8.15 -10.10
N GLU A 42 0.72 9.20 -9.34
CA GLU A 42 1.57 10.31 -9.80
C GLU A 42 3.07 10.01 -9.70
N ALA A 43 3.50 9.18 -8.74
CA ALA A 43 4.91 9.06 -8.37
C ALA A 43 5.55 7.70 -8.66
N ALA A 44 4.78 6.61 -8.78
CA ALA A 44 5.33 5.30 -9.03
C ALA A 44 5.99 5.23 -10.42
N ILE A 45 7.17 4.62 -10.50
CA ILE A 45 7.97 4.48 -11.73
C ILE A 45 7.43 3.33 -12.59
N TYR A 46 7.01 2.26 -11.93
CA TYR A 46 6.40 1.05 -12.49
C TYR A 46 5.06 0.81 -11.78
N PRO A 47 4.05 1.66 -12.04
CA PRO A 47 2.80 1.58 -11.31
C PRO A 47 2.01 0.31 -11.66
N MET A 48 1.40 -0.30 -10.65
CA MET A 48 0.48 -1.42 -10.77
C MET A 48 -0.54 -1.34 -9.63
N ALA A 49 -1.78 -0.99 -9.95
CA ALA A 49 -2.90 -1.00 -9.03
C ALA A 49 -4.17 -1.44 -9.76
N THR A 50 -5.15 -2.01 -9.05
CA THR A 50 -6.49 -2.25 -9.61
C THR A 50 -7.52 -2.28 -8.50
N SER A 51 -8.69 -1.66 -8.71
CA SER A 51 -9.78 -1.69 -7.74
C SER A 51 -10.28 -3.11 -7.46
N ALA A 52 -10.13 -4.02 -8.44
CA ALA A 52 -10.46 -5.42 -8.24
C ALA A 52 -9.59 -6.07 -7.14
N ALA A 53 -8.32 -5.67 -7.03
CA ALA A 53 -7.46 -6.15 -5.94
C ALA A 53 -7.98 -5.62 -4.59
N GLN A 54 -8.35 -4.34 -4.50
CA GLN A 54 -8.94 -3.75 -3.29
C GLN A 54 -10.21 -4.46 -2.81
N ASP A 55 -11.07 -4.87 -3.74
CA ASP A 55 -12.34 -5.54 -3.40
C ASP A 55 -12.14 -7.02 -3.04
N VAL A 56 -11.12 -7.69 -3.59
CA VAL A 56 -10.85 -9.12 -3.37
C VAL A 56 -9.87 -9.36 -2.24
N PHE A 57 -8.90 -8.47 -1.98
CA PHE A 57 -7.86 -8.73 -1.00
C PHE A 57 -8.38 -9.02 0.42
N PRO A 58 -9.43 -8.34 0.93
CA PRO A 58 -9.99 -8.63 2.25
C PRO A 58 -10.60 -10.03 2.40
N ILE A 59 -10.89 -10.75 1.30
CA ILE A 59 -11.40 -12.13 1.34
C ILE A 59 -10.31 -13.19 1.14
N ILE A 60 -9.06 -12.78 0.85
CA ILE A 60 -7.93 -13.70 0.74
C ILE A 60 -7.52 -14.16 2.14
N PRO A 61 -7.33 -15.46 2.37
CA PRO A 61 -6.81 -15.95 3.65
C PRO A 61 -5.39 -15.43 3.89
N GLY A 62 -5.25 -14.51 4.84
CA GLY A 62 -4.00 -13.85 5.16
C GLY A 62 -4.27 -12.61 5.98
N ASP A 63 -3.24 -12.11 6.65
CA ASP A 63 -3.31 -10.85 7.39
C ASP A 63 -1.95 -10.18 7.25
N THR A 64 -1.95 -8.89 6.93
CA THR A 64 -0.74 -8.08 6.77
C THR A 64 -0.73 -6.99 7.83
N ASP A 65 0.43 -6.37 8.04
CA ASP A 65 0.50 -5.25 8.97
C ASP A 65 -0.35 -4.04 8.50
N TYR A 66 -0.85 -4.03 7.25
CA TYR A 66 -1.81 -3.03 6.78
C TYR A 66 -3.04 -2.93 7.69
N ARG A 67 -3.60 -4.07 8.13
CA ARG A 67 -4.78 -4.08 9.03
C ARG A 67 -4.49 -3.35 10.34
N ILE A 68 -3.29 -3.51 10.88
CA ILE A 68 -2.89 -2.87 12.14
C ILE A 68 -2.96 -1.34 12.04
N PHE A 69 -2.51 -0.75 10.93
CA PHE A 69 -2.50 0.70 10.76
C PHE A 69 -3.83 1.26 10.24
N SER A 70 -4.51 0.54 9.35
CA SER A 70 -5.76 0.99 8.71
C SER A 70 -7.01 0.75 9.56
N GLU A 71 -7.05 -0.31 10.36
CA GLU A 71 -8.23 -0.70 11.13
C GLU A 71 -7.99 -0.59 12.64
N ASP A 72 -7.03 -1.34 13.18
CA ASP A 72 -6.89 -1.52 14.64
C ASP A 72 -6.48 -0.23 15.38
N TYR A 73 -5.70 0.66 14.75
CA TYR A 73 -5.11 1.83 15.41
C TYR A 73 -5.48 3.19 14.81
N GLY A 74 -6.56 3.26 14.03
CA GLY A 74 -7.25 4.53 13.77
C GLY A 74 -7.11 5.08 12.36
N SER A 75 -7.36 4.24 11.34
CA SER A 75 -7.59 4.69 9.96
C SER A 75 -6.48 5.60 9.43
N ILE A 76 -5.24 5.23 9.74
CA ILE A 76 -4.06 5.92 9.22
C ILE A 76 -4.07 5.73 7.70
N PRO A 77 -3.85 6.78 6.88
CA PRO A 77 -3.78 6.60 5.46
C PRO A 77 -2.57 5.79 5.01
N GLY A 78 -2.73 4.90 4.04
CA GLY A 78 -1.60 4.12 3.54
C GLY A 78 -1.88 3.27 2.33
N LEU A 79 -0.85 2.55 1.92
CA LEU A 79 -0.85 1.59 0.81
C LEU A 79 -0.44 0.21 1.35
N ASP A 80 -1.10 -0.84 0.87
CA ASP A 80 -0.60 -2.22 0.94
C ASP A 80 -0.10 -2.62 -0.44
N ILE A 81 1.17 -2.95 -0.53
CA ILE A 81 1.87 -3.23 -1.78
C ILE A 81 2.44 -4.64 -1.71
N ILE A 82 2.13 -5.46 -2.72
CA ILE A 82 2.55 -6.86 -2.77
C ILE A 82 2.99 -7.24 -4.18
N PHE A 83 4.03 -8.06 -4.32
CA PHE A 83 4.21 -8.83 -5.56
C PHE A 83 3.77 -10.28 -5.34
N LEU A 84 3.24 -10.89 -6.40
CA LEU A 84 2.49 -12.16 -6.32
C LEU A 84 3.02 -13.24 -7.28
N LEU A 85 3.88 -12.90 -8.25
CA LEU A 85 4.36 -13.91 -9.20
C LEU A 85 5.30 -14.87 -8.48
N GLY A 86 5.19 -16.17 -8.78
CA GLY A 86 5.97 -17.19 -8.07
C GLY A 86 5.38 -17.61 -6.73
N GLY A 87 4.10 -17.30 -6.45
CA GLY A 87 3.43 -17.63 -5.19
C GLY A 87 3.39 -19.12 -4.80
N TYR A 88 3.69 -20.05 -5.71
CA TYR A 88 3.83 -21.47 -5.39
C TYR A 88 5.10 -21.80 -4.57
N PHE A 89 6.07 -20.88 -4.50
CA PHE A 89 7.21 -21.00 -3.61
C PHE A 89 6.95 -20.47 -2.20
N TYR A 90 5.96 -19.57 -2.05
CA TYR A 90 5.60 -18.94 -0.79
C TYR A 90 5.28 -19.96 0.30
N HIS A 91 5.79 -19.73 1.52
CA HIS A 91 5.61 -20.64 2.67
C HIS A 91 6.12 -22.08 2.43
N THR A 92 7.10 -22.25 1.54
CA THR A 92 7.79 -23.54 1.33
C THR A 92 9.29 -23.41 1.58
N SER A 93 9.99 -24.54 1.64
CA SER A 93 11.46 -24.56 1.69
C SER A 93 12.12 -24.04 0.41
N PHE A 94 11.35 -23.81 -0.66
CA PHE A 94 11.82 -23.27 -1.93
C PHE A 94 11.69 -21.74 -2.01
N ASP A 95 11.21 -21.09 -0.96
CA ASP A 95 11.24 -19.62 -0.83
C ASP A 95 12.68 -19.17 -0.55
N THR A 96 13.49 -19.12 -1.61
CA THR A 96 14.92 -18.82 -1.54
C THR A 96 15.27 -17.64 -2.44
N VAL A 97 16.41 -16.99 -2.15
CA VAL A 97 16.90 -15.84 -2.90
C VAL A 97 17.12 -16.17 -4.38
N GLU A 98 17.49 -17.41 -4.69
CA GLU A 98 17.70 -17.89 -6.06
C GLU A 98 16.41 -17.93 -6.89
N GLN A 99 15.24 -17.99 -6.24
CA GLN A 99 13.95 -17.95 -6.93
C GLN A 99 13.45 -16.53 -7.20
N LEU A 100 14.12 -15.49 -6.67
CA LEU A 100 13.74 -14.11 -6.93
C LEU A 100 13.86 -13.79 -8.41
N LEU A 101 12.77 -13.32 -9.01
CA LEU A 101 12.77 -12.89 -10.41
C LEU A 101 13.69 -11.67 -10.55
N PRO A 102 14.79 -11.74 -11.34
CA PRO A 102 15.72 -10.64 -11.49
C PRO A 102 15.03 -9.34 -11.92
N GLY A 103 15.44 -8.23 -11.30
CA GLY A 103 14.83 -6.91 -11.53
C GLY A 103 13.65 -6.57 -10.63
N SER A 104 12.95 -7.56 -10.03
CA SER A 104 11.78 -7.28 -9.18
C SER A 104 12.13 -6.42 -7.97
N ILE A 105 13.24 -6.75 -7.29
CA ILE A 105 13.72 -5.97 -6.13
C ILE A 105 14.18 -4.57 -6.55
N GLN A 106 14.78 -4.43 -7.73
CA GLN A 106 15.20 -3.12 -8.26
C GLN A 106 13.99 -2.23 -8.56
N ALA A 107 13.01 -2.77 -9.30
CA ALA A 107 11.77 -2.06 -9.63
C ALA A 107 10.99 -1.65 -8.37
N ARG A 108 10.88 -2.55 -7.39
CA ARG A 108 10.33 -2.24 -6.05
C ARG A 108 11.09 -1.11 -5.38
N GLY A 109 12.42 -1.16 -5.35
CA GLY A 109 13.24 -0.12 -4.74
C GLY A 109 13.03 1.25 -5.38
N GLU A 110 12.98 1.32 -6.71
CA GLU A 110 12.74 2.55 -7.47
C GLU A 110 11.33 3.11 -7.22
N ASN A 111 10.31 2.26 -7.23
CA ASN A 111 8.95 2.61 -6.87
C ASN A 111 8.88 3.17 -5.44
N LEU A 112 9.34 2.41 -4.45
CA LEU A 112 9.26 2.79 -3.04
C LEU A 112 10.02 4.09 -2.78
N PHE A 113 11.20 4.27 -3.35
CA PHE A 113 11.97 5.50 -3.19
C PHE A 113 11.19 6.71 -3.72
N SER A 114 10.62 6.61 -4.93
CA SER A 114 9.84 7.69 -5.53
C SER A 114 8.57 8.00 -4.73
N ILE A 115 7.81 6.97 -4.34
CA ILE A 115 6.57 7.10 -3.58
C ILE A 115 6.83 7.70 -2.21
N ILE A 116 7.81 7.19 -1.45
CA ILE A 116 8.15 7.72 -0.11
C ILE A 116 8.54 9.20 -0.20
N LYS A 117 9.29 9.59 -1.23
CA LYS A 117 9.61 10.99 -1.50
C LYS A 117 8.36 11.83 -1.80
N ALA A 118 7.40 11.30 -2.55
CA ALA A 118 6.15 12.01 -2.83
C ALA A 118 5.26 12.13 -1.57
N PHE A 119 5.11 11.05 -0.79
CA PHE A 119 4.39 11.05 0.49
C PHE A 119 4.97 12.09 1.45
N SER A 120 6.29 12.07 1.66
CA SER A 120 6.98 12.98 2.60
C SER A 120 6.92 14.46 2.21
N ASN A 121 6.77 14.78 0.92
CA ASN A 121 6.63 16.14 0.44
C ASN A 121 5.16 16.58 0.29
N SER A 122 4.20 15.69 0.49
CA SER A 122 2.79 15.99 0.32
C SER A 122 2.25 16.84 1.46
N SER A 123 1.51 17.90 1.14
CA SER A 123 0.78 18.68 2.14
C SER A 123 -0.34 17.88 2.82
N LYS A 124 -0.75 16.74 2.25
CA LYS A 124 -1.73 15.81 2.82
C LYS A 124 -1.14 14.95 3.95
N LEU A 125 0.18 14.84 4.06
CA LEU A 125 0.83 14.11 5.15
C LEU A 125 0.71 14.91 6.45
N GLN A 126 -0.33 14.60 7.22
CA GLN A 126 -0.62 15.21 8.52
C GLN A 126 -0.64 14.13 9.59
N ASN A 127 -0.31 14.48 10.83
CA ASN A 127 -0.40 13.54 11.94
C ASN A 127 -1.86 13.09 12.10
N THR A 128 -2.11 11.79 11.88
CA THR A 128 -3.45 11.20 11.89
C THR A 128 -4.19 11.47 13.20
N TYR A 129 -3.46 11.49 14.33
CA TYR A 129 -4.03 11.67 15.66
C TYR A 129 -4.26 13.13 16.06
N GLN A 130 -3.78 14.08 15.24
CA GLN A 130 -4.00 15.52 15.44
C GLN A 130 -5.08 16.08 14.52
N THR A 131 -5.40 15.39 13.43
CA THR A 131 -6.54 15.72 12.57
C THR A 131 -7.83 15.58 13.39
N ASN A 132 -8.59 16.66 13.55
CA ASN A 132 -9.79 16.65 14.38
C ASN A 132 -10.73 15.52 13.93
N TYR A 133 -11.20 14.69 14.88
CA TYR A 133 -12.13 13.58 14.65
C TYR A 133 -13.35 13.95 13.77
N SER A 134 -13.74 15.23 13.75
CA SER A 134 -14.80 15.78 12.91
C SER A 134 -14.43 15.88 11.42
N GLU A 135 -13.19 16.24 11.09
CA GLU A 135 -12.69 16.31 9.71
C GLU A 135 -12.44 14.91 9.15
N ALA A 136 -11.89 14.00 9.96
CA ALA A 136 -11.70 12.60 9.57
C ALA A 136 -13.04 11.88 9.32
N ARG A 137 -14.09 12.16 10.11
CA ARG A 137 -15.45 11.68 9.81
C ARG A 137 -16.02 12.33 8.55
N ALA A 138 -15.82 13.62 8.34
CA ALA A 138 -16.29 14.30 7.12
C ALA A 138 -15.63 13.74 5.85
N SER A 139 -14.36 13.36 5.90
CA SER A 139 -13.67 12.68 4.79
C SER A 139 -14.01 11.19 4.66
N LEU A 140 -14.37 10.50 5.75
CA LEU A 140 -14.99 9.16 5.67
C LEU A 140 -16.37 9.18 4.98
N PHE A 141 -17.13 10.28 5.13
CA PHE A 141 -18.43 10.46 4.45
C PHE A 141 -18.32 11.08 3.05
N ASN A 142 -17.17 11.66 2.69
CA ASN A 142 -16.83 12.00 1.31
C ASN A 142 -16.17 10.76 0.70
N GLU A 143 -16.99 9.84 0.17
CA GLU A 143 -16.58 8.59 -0.48
C GLU A 143 -15.75 8.83 -1.77
N GLU A 144 -14.60 9.48 -1.67
CA GLU A 144 -13.57 9.43 -2.70
C GLU A 144 -12.79 8.14 -2.53
N ARG A 145 -13.43 7.01 -2.80
CA ARG A 145 -12.71 5.75 -3.02
C ARG A 145 -12.01 5.91 -4.37
N ALA A 146 -10.68 5.96 -4.37
CA ALA A 146 -9.93 5.99 -5.62
C ALA A 146 -10.25 4.71 -6.41
N ILE A 147 -10.88 4.86 -7.57
CA ILE A 147 -11.15 3.75 -8.48
C ILE A 147 -10.01 3.72 -9.49
N PHE A 148 -9.16 2.69 -9.39
CA PHE A 148 -8.09 2.45 -10.33
C PHE A 148 -8.52 1.36 -11.32
N PHE A 149 -8.60 1.70 -12.61
CA PHE A 149 -8.84 0.72 -13.67
C PHE A 149 -7.56 0.50 -14.44
N ASP A 150 -6.88 -0.62 -14.17
CA ASP A 150 -5.95 -1.17 -15.14
C ASP A 150 -6.01 -2.69 -15.16
N TYR A 151 -6.80 -3.22 -16.09
CA TYR A 151 -6.96 -4.66 -16.30
C TYR A 151 -5.82 -5.26 -17.14
N LEU A 152 -5.02 -4.42 -17.81
CA LEU A 152 -4.11 -4.86 -18.89
C LEU A 152 -2.71 -4.26 -18.80
N SER A 153 -2.43 -3.44 -17.78
CA SER A 153 -1.19 -2.66 -17.70
C SER A 153 -1.00 -1.75 -18.94
N TRP A 154 -2.11 -1.27 -19.54
CA TRP A 154 -2.11 -0.60 -20.85
C TRP A 154 -2.30 0.92 -20.81
N PHE A 155 -2.73 1.46 -19.66
CA PHE A 155 -2.85 2.90 -19.47
C PHE A 155 -2.01 3.37 -18.29
N MET A 156 -0.74 2.96 -18.28
CA MET A 156 0.34 3.59 -17.52
C MET A 156 1.65 3.47 -18.29
#